data_AF-A0A1I2NV99-F1
#
_entry.id   AF-A0A1I2NV99-F1
#
_cell.length_a   1.000
_cell.length_b   1.000
_cell.length_c   1.000
_cell.angle_alpha   90.00
_cell.angle_beta   90.00
_cell.angle_gamma   90.00
#
_symmetry.space_group_name_H-M   'P 1'
#
loop_
_entity.id
_entity.type
_entity.pdbx_description
1 polymer ?
#
loop_
_entity_poly.entity_id
_entity_poly.type
_entity_poly.pdbx_seq_one_letter_code
_entity_poly.pdbx_strand_id
1 'polypeptide(L)'
;MDSADNTDARQESDESLAAQYEISFDGKRYAFRQHRYDVFLDALRYAIAEHAKEGFLQDEAFQPSWVAAYRPTDEDEGTMRVHGIDYIEGHFLYGGYRYGQLCDAVAFAAEHPNL
;
A
#
# COMPACT_ATOMS: atom_id res chain seq x y z
N MET A 1 15.16 29.17 -14.53
CA MET A 1 13.99 28.33 -14.22
C MET A 1 14.39 26.85 -14.24
N ASP A 2 15.57 26.62 -13.67
CA ASP A 2 15.95 25.67 -12.62
C ASP A 2 15.01 24.53 -12.20
N SER A 3 15.63 23.34 -12.23
CA SER A 3 15.37 22.15 -11.43
C SER A 3 14.25 21.20 -11.87
N ALA A 4 14.39 20.67 -13.10
CA ALA A 4 14.05 19.27 -13.36
C ALA A 4 15.14 18.40 -12.69
N ASP A 5 14.95 18.15 -11.40
CA ASP A 5 15.86 17.41 -10.54
C ASP A 5 15.86 15.91 -10.89
N ASN A 6 16.71 15.56 -11.85
CA ASN A 6 17.70 14.48 -11.81
C ASN A 6 17.59 13.38 -10.72
N THR A 7 16.43 12.71 -10.56
CA THR A 7 16.25 11.55 -9.67
C THR A 7 15.67 10.36 -10.43
N ASP A 8 16.35 9.92 -11.50
CA ASP A 8 15.88 8.83 -12.38
C ASP A 8 16.94 7.73 -12.58
N ALA A 9 17.96 7.62 -11.72
CA ALA A 9 19.07 6.68 -11.97
C ALA A 9 19.60 5.90 -10.74
N ARG A 10 18.96 5.95 -9.57
CA ARG A 10 19.38 5.19 -8.37
C ARG A 10 18.22 4.65 -7.51
N GLN A 11 16.97 4.82 -7.92
CA GLN A 11 15.87 4.12 -7.28
C GLN A 11 15.82 2.71 -7.86
N GLU A 12 16.47 1.77 -7.18
CA GLU A 12 15.87 0.45 -7.11
C GLU A 12 14.44 0.70 -6.64
N SER A 13 13.45 0.39 -7.48
CA SER A 13 12.04 0.52 -7.09
C SER A 13 11.87 -0.19 -5.75
N ASP A 14 11.11 0.38 -4.82
CA ASP A 14 10.89 -0.25 -3.50
C ASP A 14 10.45 -1.73 -3.66
N GLU A 15 9.78 -2.04 -4.77
CA GLU A 15 9.44 -3.39 -5.25
C GLU A 15 10.66 -4.30 -5.47
N SER A 16 11.69 -3.84 -6.20
CA SER A 16 12.89 -4.62 -6.49
C SER A 16 13.69 -4.91 -5.22
N LEU A 17 13.79 -3.91 -4.34
CA LEU A 17 14.45 -4.07 -3.05
C LEU A 17 13.66 -5.01 -2.14
N ALA A 18 12.34 -4.88 -2.12
CA ALA A 18 11.48 -5.76 -1.35
C ALA A 18 11.56 -7.22 -1.82
N ALA A 19 11.56 -7.46 -3.13
CA ALA A 19 11.73 -8.80 -3.68
C ALA A 19 13.07 -9.43 -3.27
N GLN A 20 14.14 -8.63 -3.21
CA GLN A 20 15.46 -9.10 -2.76
C GLN A 20 15.48 -9.51 -1.29
N TYR A 21 14.72 -8.81 -0.45
CA TYR A 21 14.68 -9.02 1.01
C TYR A 21 13.48 -9.85 1.48
N GLU A 22 12.80 -10.58 0.59
CA GLU A 22 11.61 -11.37 0.90
C GLU A 22 10.47 -10.55 1.56
N ILE A 23 10.33 -9.29 1.16
CA ILE A 23 9.28 -8.39 1.62
C ILE A 23 8.18 -8.37 0.55
N SER A 24 6.96 -8.64 1.00
CA SER A 24 5.75 -8.49 0.21
C SER A 24 5.03 -7.20 0.61
N PHE A 25 4.30 -6.60 -0.31
CA PHE A 25 3.45 -5.46 -0.05
C PHE A 25 2.01 -5.83 -0.42
N ASP A 26 1.09 -5.73 0.53
CA ASP A 26 -0.32 -6.11 0.36
C ASP A 26 -1.19 -4.89 -0.05
N GLY A 27 -0.58 -3.88 -0.71
CA GLY A 27 -1.26 -2.65 -1.11
C GLY A 27 -1.57 -1.67 0.04
N LYS A 28 -1.43 -2.11 1.30
CA LYS A 28 -1.62 -1.30 2.51
C LYS A 28 -0.50 -1.45 3.54
N ARG A 29 0.10 -2.63 3.64
CA ARG A 29 1.13 -2.97 4.62
C ARG A 29 2.24 -3.77 3.98
N TYR A 30 3.44 -3.65 4.54
CA TYR A 30 4.61 -4.42 4.18
C TYR A 30 4.68 -5.66 5.05
N ALA A 31 4.81 -6.83 4.46
CA ALA A 31 4.92 -8.09 5.16
C ALA A 31 6.29 -8.70 4.89
N PHE A 32 7.02 -9.02 5.95
CA PHE A 32 8.22 -9.84 5.87
C PHE A 32 7.92 -11.16 6.60
N ARG A 33 7.82 -12.25 5.84
CA ARG A 33 7.42 -13.58 6.36
C ARG A 33 6.12 -13.52 7.18
N GLN A 34 6.22 -13.66 8.50
CA GLN A 34 5.08 -13.66 9.43
C GLN A 34 4.82 -12.27 10.06
N HIS A 35 5.73 -11.31 9.87
CA HIS A 35 5.66 -9.98 10.47
C HIS A 35 5.06 -8.98 9.48
N ARG A 36 4.15 -8.14 9.97
CA ARG A 36 3.49 -7.09 9.19
C ARG A 36 3.87 -5.73 9.76
N TYR A 37 4.18 -4.80 8.86
CA TYR A 37 4.66 -3.46 9.13
C TYR A 37 3.83 -2.46 8.34
N ASP A 38 3.52 -1.33 8.96
CA ASP A 38 2.86 -0.22 8.27
C ASP A 38 3.86 0.62 7.45
N VAL A 39 5.17 0.50 7.73
CA VAL A 39 6.25 1.28 7.10
C VAL A 39 7.27 0.37 6.43
N PHE A 40 7.62 0.67 5.16
CA PHE A 40 8.59 -0.11 4.39
C PHE A 40 9.97 -0.17 5.05
N LEU A 41 10.45 0.98 5.54
CA LEU A 41 11.76 1.11 6.15
C LEU A 41 11.94 0.19 7.37
N ASP A 42 10.88 -0.01 8.16
CA ASP A 42 10.92 -0.91 9.31
C ASP A 42 10.98 -2.38 8.87
N ALA A 43 10.17 -2.75 7.88
CA ALA A 43 10.23 -4.09 7.29
C ALA A 43 11.62 -4.38 6.71
N LEU A 44 12.20 -3.43 5.98
CA LEU A 44 13.52 -3.54 5.38
C LEU A 44 14.62 -3.69 6.42
N ARG A 45 14.61 -2.85 7.47
CA ARG A 45 15.57 -2.94 8.58
C ARG A 45 15.52 -4.31 9.25
N TYR A 46 14.31 -4.83 9.47
CA TYR A 46 14.14 -6.15 10.06
C TYR A 46 14.65 -7.27 9.14
N ALA A 47 14.33 -7.20 7.84
CA ALA A 47 14.79 -8.17 6.86
C ALA A 47 16.33 -8.19 6.74
N ILE A 48 16.98 -7.03 6.70
CA ILE A 48 18.46 -6.92 6.71
C ILE A 48 19.03 -7.56 7.98
N ALA A 49 18.44 -7.28 9.13
CA ALA A 49 18.90 -7.83 10.41
C ALA A 49 18.74 -9.36 10.47
N GLU A 50 17.67 -9.92 9.91
CA GLU A 50 17.45 -11.37 9.80
C GLU A 50 18.43 -12.01 8.81
N HIS A 51 18.65 -11.40 7.64
CA HIS A 51 19.62 -11.87 6.65
C HIS A 51 21.06 -11.89 7.19
N ALA A 52 21.40 -10.98 8.10
CA ALA A 52 22.71 -10.91 8.73
C ALA A 52 22.94 -11.96 9.84
N LYS A 53 21.90 -12.72 10.26
CA LYS A 53 22.04 -13.76 11.30
C LYS A 53 22.63 -15.04 10.69
N GLU A 54 23.68 -15.56 11.33
CA GLU A 54 24.24 -16.87 11.01
C GLU A 54 23.20 -17.97 11.30
N GLY A 55 22.70 -18.63 10.25
CA GLY A 55 21.64 -19.65 10.32
C GLY A 55 20.32 -19.24 9.67
N PHE A 56 20.25 -18.06 9.04
CA PHE A 56 19.10 -17.67 8.23
C PHE A 56 18.94 -18.62 7.03
N LEU A 57 17.85 -19.38 7.03
CA LEU A 57 17.41 -20.16 5.88
C LEU A 57 16.51 -19.25 5.04
N GLN A 58 16.98 -18.92 3.85
CA GLN A 58 16.17 -18.25 2.84
C GLN A 58 15.02 -19.19 2.44
N ASP A 59 13.82 -18.63 2.30
CA ASP A 59 12.66 -19.43 1.94
C ASP A 59 12.55 -19.46 0.40
N GLU A 60 13.07 -20.52 -0.22
CA GLU A 60 12.99 -20.70 -1.68
C GLU A 60 11.54 -20.78 -2.20
N ALA A 61 10.56 -21.04 -1.32
CA ALA A 61 9.14 -21.02 -1.67
C ALA A 61 8.51 -19.63 -1.54
N PHE A 62 9.26 -18.63 -1.04
CA PHE A 62 8.77 -17.27 -0.93
C PHE A 62 8.49 -16.69 -2.32
N GLN A 63 7.23 -16.33 -2.56
CA GLN A 63 6.83 -15.60 -3.75
C GLN A 63 6.68 -14.12 -3.38
N PRO A 64 7.51 -13.22 -3.93
CA PRO A 64 7.34 -11.79 -3.71
C PRO A 64 5.97 -11.38 -4.24
N SER A 65 5.11 -10.94 -3.33
CA SER A 65 3.79 -10.41 -3.68
C SER A 65 3.84 -8.91 -3.49
N TRP A 66 3.92 -8.18 -4.60
CA TRP A 66 3.89 -6.73 -4.60
C TRP A 66 2.57 -6.25 -5.19
N VAL A 67 1.58 -6.11 -4.32
CA VAL A 67 0.27 -5.54 -4.65
C VAL A 67 0.41 -4.04 -4.71
N ALA A 68 0.05 -3.43 -5.84
CA ALA A 68 0.07 -1.99 -5.99
C ALA A 68 -0.68 -1.31 -4.83
N ALA A 69 -0.14 -0.20 -4.32
CA ALA A 69 -0.79 0.58 -3.27
C ALA A 69 -2.22 0.88 -3.69
N TYR A 70 -3.19 0.67 -2.78
CA TYR A 70 -4.60 0.80 -3.12
C TYR A 70 -4.86 2.17 -3.76
N ARG A 71 -5.15 2.11 -5.06
CA ARG A 71 -5.75 3.19 -5.82
C ARG A 71 -7.17 2.77 -6.16
N PRO A 72 -8.14 3.68 -6.08
CA PRO A 72 -9.47 3.39 -6.58
C PRO A 72 -9.34 2.95 -8.04
N THR A 73 -9.86 1.77 -8.33
CA THR A 73 -9.98 1.25 -9.71
C THR A 73 -11.06 2.04 -10.45
N ASP A 74 -11.14 1.93 -11.78
CA ASP A 74 -12.24 2.56 -12.55
C ASP A 74 -13.64 2.16 -12.02
N GLU A 75 -13.77 0.96 -11.47
CA GLU A 75 -15.01 0.45 -10.86
C GLU A 75 -15.29 1.10 -9.50
N ASP A 76 -14.25 1.28 -8.68
CA ASP A 76 -14.31 2.03 -7.42
C ASP A 76 -14.62 3.51 -7.69
N GLU A 77 -13.99 4.14 -8.68
CA GLU A 77 -14.25 5.53 -9.07
C GLU A 77 -15.69 5.70 -9.58
N GLY A 78 -16.22 4.72 -10.33
CA GLY A 78 -17.61 4.69 -10.74
C GLY A 78 -18.55 4.67 -9.54
N THR A 79 -18.28 3.81 -8.57
CA THR A 79 -19.05 3.69 -7.33
C THR A 79 -18.96 4.98 -6.50
N MET A 80 -17.75 5.52 -6.33
CA MET A 80 -17.50 6.78 -5.65
C MET A 80 -18.28 7.93 -6.30
N ARG A 81 -18.27 8.03 -7.63
CA ARG A 81 -18.99 9.06 -8.37
C ARG A 81 -20.51 8.92 -8.23
N VAL A 82 -21.03 7.68 -8.21
CA VAL A 82 -22.46 7.41 -7.99
C VAL A 82 -22.90 7.86 -6.60
N HIS A 83 -22.06 7.64 -5.59
CA HIS A 83 -22.37 7.94 -4.20
C HIS A 83 -21.91 9.34 -3.75
N GLY A 84 -21.09 10.05 -4.53
CA GLY A 84 -20.50 11.33 -4.13
C GLY A 84 -19.41 11.17 -3.05
N ILE A 85 -18.62 10.10 -3.13
CA ILE A 85 -17.52 9.80 -2.22
C ILE A 85 -16.22 10.32 -2.82
N ASP A 86 -15.44 11.07 -2.05
CA ASP A 86 -14.11 11.54 -2.46
C ASP A 86 -13.01 10.67 -1.85
N TYR A 87 -11.90 10.44 -2.56
CA TYR A 87 -10.73 9.76 -2.00
C TYR A 87 -9.58 10.75 -1.82
N ILE A 88 -9.24 11.05 -0.57
CA ILE A 88 -8.23 12.05 -0.20
C ILE A 88 -7.23 11.40 0.75
N GLU A 89 -5.94 11.42 0.39
CA GLU A 89 -4.83 10.95 1.22
C GLU A 89 -5.06 9.55 1.85
N GLY A 90 -5.57 8.60 1.07
CA GLY A 90 -5.80 7.24 1.54
C GLY A 90 -7.11 7.00 2.28
N HIS A 91 -7.98 8.01 2.38
CA HIS A 91 -9.26 7.94 3.07
C HIS A 91 -10.41 8.26 2.13
N PHE A 92 -11.55 7.61 2.36
CA PHE A 92 -12.79 7.90 1.64
C PHE A 92 -13.62 8.89 2.45
N LEU A 93 -14.06 9.97 1.82
CA LEU A 93 -14.84 11.03 2.44
C LEU A 93 -16.26 11.02 1.89
N TYR A 94 -17.22 11.04 2.80
CA TYR A 94 -18.63 11.11 2.45
C TYR A 94 -19.40 11.91 3.50
N GLY A 95 -20.16 12.93 3.11
CA GLY A 95 -20.98 13.73 4.02
C GLY A 95 -20.20 14.36 5.19
N GLY A 96 -18.89 14.60 5.03
CA GLY A 96 -18.00 15.10 6.09
C GLY A 96 -17.37 14.03 6.99
N TYR A 97 -17.70 12.76 6.80
CA TYR A 97 -17.09 11.63 7.53
C TYR A 97 -15.92 11.04 6.75
N ARG A 98 -14.93 10.50 7.47
CA ARG A 98 -13.75 9.83 6.91
C ARG A 98 -13.82 8.33 7.18
N TYR A 99 -13.66 7.54 6.13
CA TYR A 99 -13.70 6.09 6.15
C TYR A 99 -12.36 5.53 5.70
N GLY A 100 -11.95 4.42 6.32
CA GLY A 100 -10.73 3.69 5.96
C GLY A 100 -10.94 2.66 4.84
N GLN A 101 -12.19 2.44 4.42
CA GLN A 101 -12.56 1.50 3.36
C GLN A 101 -13.72 2.06 2.51
N LEU A 102 -13.70 1.76 1.21
CA LEU A 102 -14.76 2.17 0.29
C LEU A 102 -16.09 1.51 0.65
N CYS A 103 -16.07 0.21 1.00
CA CYS A 103 -17.29 -0.53 1.35
C CYS A 103 -18.05 0.12 2.50
N ASP A 104 -17.35 0.60 3.53
CA ASP A 104 -17.98 1.29 4.66
C ASP A 104 -18.60 2.62 4.22
N ALA A 105 -17.88 3.40 3.41
CA ALA A 105 -18.38 4.67 2.88
C ALA A 105 -19.60 4.47 1.96
N VAL A 106 -19.58 3.44 1.11
CA VAL A 106 -20.68 3.09 0.19
C VAL A 106 -21.88 2.57 0.96
N ALA A 107 -21.69 1.70 1.96
CA ALA A 107 -22.78 1.22 2.80
C ALA A 107 -23.48 2.40 3.49
N PHE A 108 -22.70 3.31 4.06
CA PHE A 108 -23.25 4.51 4.70
C PHE A 108 -23.94 5.45 3.71
N ALA A 109 -23.36 5.66 2.52
CA ALA A 109 -23.97 6.47 1.46
C ALA A 109 -25.24 5.83 0.87
N ALA A 110 -25.34 4.50 0.86
CA ALA A 110 -26.54 3.78 0.46
C ALA A 110 -27.65 3.89 1.51
N GLU A 111 -27.31 3.94 2.79
CA GLU A 111 -28.26 4.18 3.89
C GLU A 111 -28.71 5.65 3.97
N HIS A 112 -27.83 6.59 3.59
CA HIS A 112 -28.07 8.04 3.65
C HIS A 112 -27.82 8.76 2.32
N PRO A 113 -28.56 8.45 1.24
CA PRO A 113 -28.35 9.13 -0.03
C PRO A 113 -28.72 10.62 0.08
N ASN A 114 -27.78 11.51 -0.27
CA ASN A 114 -27.86 12.98 -0.29
C ASN A 114 -27.52 13.73 1.02
N LEU A 115 -26.45 13.33 1.72
CA LEU A 115 -25.90 14.12 2.83
C LEU A 115 -25.05 15.31 2.36
#